data_AF-A0A6J8EV48-F1
#
_entry.id   AF-A0A6J8EV48-F1
#
_cell.length_a   1.000
_cell.length_b   1.000
_cell.length_c   1.000
_cell.angle_alpha   90.00
_cell.angle_beta   90.00
_cell.angle_gamma   90.00
#
_symmetry.space_group_name_H-M   'P 1'
#
loop_
_entity.id
_entity.type
_entity.pdbx_description
1 polymer ?
#
loop_
_entity_poly.entity_id
_entity_poly.type
_entity_poly.pdbx_seq_one_letter_code
_entity_poly.pdbx_strand_id
1 'polypeptide(L)'
;MKFICYQKVLNLLPFHISNVPELKADINNFSRRLRLKEEFGNKKDDDKSLVRNKSTYTPRPGKDNYLDTYIETITKFPVRTRKCKQNLTRNEQDALKSLKDDDYIIIKEGDKGGAIIIMDTDFYKEKVLEQLNDEEYYKKVTNNPENATKKNKLIKDYDQCLTEKEIAYLCDFDPKESNFYGLPKVHKSAQIQNTVRDQNNVYVETFRPADLKLRPIIAGPESLTQRLSHFIDLIIKHLCPSIPIYIIDNMEFLNHIPAIVPEETLLTSFDVTSLYTNIPHDLGLTAVKYLIEEKRDKIDNGMKPIERRWNVISLQRSDQY
;
A
#
# COMPACT_ATOMS: atom_id res chain seq x y z
N MET A 1 -5.67 -17.44 -26.23
CA MET A 1 -5.41 -16.11 -26.84
C MET A 1 -4.04 -15.64 -26.34
N LYS A 2 -3.48 -14.58 -26.94
CA LYS A 2 -2.05 -14.24 -26.94
C LYS A 2 -1.59 -13.59 -25.62
N PHE A 3 -0.39 -13.94 -25.13
CA PHE A 3 0.30 -13.19 -24.10
C PHE A 3 0.89 -11.93 -24.73
N ILE A 4 0.38 -10.74 -24.40
CA ILE A 4 0.88 -9.48 -24.97
C ILE A 4 1.61 -8.69 -23.89
N CYS A 5 2.90 -8.42 -24.10
CA CYS A 5 3.72 -7.57 -23.23
C CYS A 5 3.96 -6.21 -23.88
N TYR A 6 3.45 -5.12 -23.31
CA TYR A 6 3.76 -3.76 -23.76
C TYR A 6 4.99 -3.22 -23.02
N GLN A 7 6.02 -2.82 -23.76
CA GLN A 7 7.30 -2.39 -23.19
C GLN A 7 7.45 -0.87 -23.01
N LYS A 8 6.40 -0.09 -23.31
CA LYS A 8 6.36 1.35 -23.06
C LYS A 8 5.04 1.74 -22.40
N VAL A 9 5.14 2.32 -21.21
CA VAL A 9 4.06 3.11 -20.63
C VAL A 9 3.92 4.33 -21.54
N LEU A 10 2.94 4.30 -22.44
CA LEU A 10 2.38 5.55 -22.93
C LEU A 10 1.76 6.22 -21.69
N ASN A 11 2.38 7.30 -21.20
CA ASN A 11 1.77 8.25 -20.27
C ASN A 11 0.62 9.00 -20.98
N LEU A 12 -0.32 8.25 -21.55
CA LEU A 12 -1.61 8.74 -21.99
C LEU A 12 -2.55 8.47 -20.84
N LEU A 13 -2.57 9.40 -19.88
CA LEU A 13 -3.70 9.50 -18.98
C LEU A 13 -4.94 9.79 -19.85
N PRO A 14 -5.92 8.89 -19.99
CA PRO A 14 -7.22 9.30 -20.51
C PRO A 14 -7.71 10.43 -19.60
N PHE A 15 -7.97 11.60 -20.17
CA PHE A 15 -8.23 12.81 -19.40
C PHE A 15 -9.37 12.61 -18.38
N HIS A 16 -9.18 13.18 -17.20
CA HIS A 16 -10.16 13.25 -16.12
C HIS A 16 -11.51 13.73 -16.66
N ILE A 17 -12.47 12.82 -16.77
CA ILE A 17 -13.86 13.20 -16.62
C ILE A 17 -13.93 13.84 -15.24
N SER A 18 -14.37 15.10 -15.17
CA SER A 18 -14.52 15.77 -13.88
C SER A 18 -15.44 14.92 -13.00
N ASN A 19 -14.87 14.22 -12.02
CA ASN A 19 -15.62 13.39 -11.09
C ASN A 19 -16.25 14.34 -10.05
N VAL A 20 -17.36 14.97 -10.43
CA VAL A 20 -18.06 15.94 -9.60
C VAL A 20 -18.41 15.37 -8.21
N PRO A 21 -18.85 14.11 -8.07
CA PRO A 21 -19.00 13.48 -6.75
C PRO A 21 -17.72 13.46 -5.91
N GLU A 22 -16.60 13.05 -6.48
CA GLU A 22 -15.30 13.00 -5.79
C GLU A 22 -14.82 14.39 -5.40
N LEU A 23 -14.90 15.37 -6.31
CA LEU A 23 -14.56 16.75 -6.01
C LEU A 23 -15.42 17.33 -4.87
N LYS A 24 -16.73 17.02 -4.85
CA LYS A 24 -17.60 17.42 -3.73
C LYS A 24 -17.18 16.75 -2.43
N ALA A 25 -16.82 15.46 -2.46
CA ALA A 25 -16.33 14.75 -1.29
C ALA A 25 -15.02 15.35 -0.77
N ASP A 26 -14.12 15.75 -1.67
CA ASP A 26 -12.85 16.41 -1.34
C ASP A 26 -13.05 17.78 -0.71
N ILE A 27 -13.94 18.61 -1.29
CA ILE A 27 -14.32 19.91 -0.71
C ILE A 27 -14.91 19.69 0.69
N ASN A 28 -15.81 18.72 0.87
CA ASN A 28 -16.37 18.42 2.18
C ASN A 28 -15.30 17.96 3.19
N ASN A 29 -14.36 17.10 2.76
CA ASN A 29 -13.26 16.65 3.59
C ASN A 29 -12.29 17.77 3.95
N PHE A 30 -12.04 18.70 3.03
CA PHE A 30 -11.23 19.89 3.26
C PHE A 30 -11.92 20.84 4.24
N SER A 31 -13.18 21.19 4.01
CA SER A 31 -14.00 22.01 4.91
C SER A 31 -14.05 21.41 6.32
N ARG A 32 -14.24 20.09 6.44
CA ARG A 32 -14.21 19.39 7.73
C ARG A 32 -12.85 19.52 8.43
N ARG A 33 -11.74 19.39 7.70
CA ARG A 33 -10.38 19.55 8.26
C ARG A 33 -10.14 20.97 8.78
N LEU A 34 -10.60 21.99 8.06
CA LEU A 34 -10.51 23.38 8.52
C LEU A 34 -11.28 23.59 9.83
N ARG A 35 -12.53 23.10 9.90
CA ARG A 35 -13.35 23.17 11.13
C ARG A 35 -12.71 22.44 12.30
N LEU A 36 -12.13 21.27 12.06
CA LEU A 36 -11.39 20.55 13.12
C LEU A 36 -10.18 21.36 13.60
N LYS A 37 -9.48 22.05 12.70
CA LYS A 37 -8.34 22.89 13.06
C LYS A 37 -8.78 24.13 13.84
N GLU A 38 -9.92 24.73 13.52
CA GLU A 38 -10.53 25.80 14.33
C GLU A 38 -10.93 25.30 15.74
N GLU A 39 -11.62 24.15 15.81
CA GLU A 39 -12.15 23.60 17.06
C GLU A 39 -11.06 23.16 18.05
N PHE A 40 -9.97 22.58 17.53
CA PHE A 40 -8.95 21.92 18.33
C PHE A 40 -7.55 22.50 18.16
N GLY A 41 -7.32 23.45 17.25
CA GLY A 41 -5.98 23.91 16.89
C GLY A 41 -5.16 24.51 18.03
N ASN A 42 -5.84 25.05 19.05
CA ASN A 42 -5.23 25.61 20.26
C ASN A 42 -5.35 24.70 21.50
N LYS A 43 -5.98 23.54 21.36
CA LYS A 43 -6.13 22.57 22.45
C LYS A 43 -4.95 21.60 22.43
N LYS A 44 -4.41 21.26 23.60
CA LYS A 44 -3.45 20.16 23.71
C LYS A 44 -4.20 18.84 23.50
N ASP A 45 -3.63 17.94 22.70
CA ASP A 45 -4.13 16.57 22.58
C ASP A 45 -3.58 15.78 23.78
N ASP A 46 -4.42 15.60 24.80
CA ASP A 46 -4.08 14.82 25.99
C ASP A 46 -4.30 13.30 25.77
N ASP A 47 -4.71 12.90 24.56
CA ASP A 47 -4.91 11.50 24.20
C ASP A 47 -3.56 10.78 24.05
N LYS A 48 -3.32 9.83 24.96
CA LYS A 48 -2.13 8.99 24.96
C LYS A 48 -2.22 7.79 24.01
N SER A 49 -3.36 7.58 23.36
CA SER A 49 -3.59 6.43 22.48
C SER A 49 -2.70 6.50 21.23
N LEU A 50 -2.00 5.42 20.91
CA LEU A 50 -1.20 5.33 19.68
C LEU A 50 -2.07 5.18 18.43
N VAL A 51 -3.22 4.52 18.59
CA VAL A 51 -4.18 4.26 17.52
C VAL A 51 -5.60 4.54 17.99
N ARG A 52 -6.44 4.96 17.04
CA ARG A 52 -7.87 5.22 17.27
C ARG A 52 -8.63 5.08 15.96
N ASN A 53 -9.90 4.70 16.07
CA ASN A 53 -10.81 4.69 14.93
C ASN A 53 -10.95 6.09 14.33
N LYS A 54 -11.13 6.18 13.00
CA LYS A 54 -11.35 7.46 12.32
C LYS A 54 -12.66 8.07 12.82
N SER A 55 -12.58 9.28 13.36
CA SER A 55 -13.76 10.00 13.82
C SER A 55 -14.60 10.52 12.65
N THR A 56 -15.92 10.34 12.76
CA THR A 56 -16.93 10.94 11.88
C THR A 56 -17.39 12.32 12.37
N TYR A 57 -16.85 12.79 13.50
CA TYR A 57 -17.19 14.09 14.08
C TYR A 57 -16.88 15.22 13.10
N THR A 58 -17.86 16.12 12.96
CA THR A 58 -17.76 17.34 12.18
C THR A 58 -18.22 18.50 13.07
N PRO A 59 -17.34 19.47 13.39
CA PRO A 59 -17.72 20.62 14.20
C PRO A 59 -18.85 21.42 13.54
N ARG A 60 -19.71 22.02 14.36
CA ARG A 60 -20.80 22.89 13.88
C ARG A 60 -20.25 24.26 13.45
N PRO A 61 -20.88 24.93 12.47
CA PRO A 61 -20.59 26.33 12.15
C PRO A 61 -20.94 27.28 13.30
N GLY A 62 -20.38 28.50 13.26
CA GLY A 62 -20.70 29.61 14.15
C GLY A 62 -19.58 30.06 15.10
N LYS A 63 -18.35 29.55 14.94
CA LYS A 63 -17.20 29.96 15.78
C LYS A 63 -16.40 31.11 15.15
N ASP A 64 -16.04 30.97 13.88
CA ASP A 64 -15.40 32.01 13.08
C ASP A 64 -16.23 32.29 11.82
N ASN A 65 -16.81 33.49 11.78
CA ASN A 65 -17.61 33.95 10.65
C ASN A 65 -16.82 34.03 9.34
N TYR A 66 -15.52 34.34 9.39
CA TYR A 66 -14.66 34.37 8.20
C TYR A 66 -14.44 32.97 7.65
N LEU A 67 -14.19 31.99 8.53
CA LEU A 67 -14.05 30.60 8.13
C LEU A 67 -15.35 30.05 7.55
N ASP A 68 -16.48 30.34 8.19
CA ASP A 68 -17.81 29.93 7.70
C ASP A 68 -18.10 30.52 6.32
N THR A 69 -17.82 31.81 6.13
CA THR A 69 -17.98 32.50 4.83
C THR A 69 -17.06 31.87 3.77
N TYR A 70 -15.82 31.55 4.13
CA TYR A 70 -14.87 30.90 3.23
C TYR A 70 -15.36 29.50 2.82
N ILE A 71 -15.76 28.67 3.79
CA ILE A 71 -16.29 27.32 3.55
C ILE A 71 -17.55 27.38 2.67
N GLU A 72 -18.45 28.32 2.95
CA GLU A 72 -19.64 28.53 2.14
C GLU A 72 -19.29 28.93 0.70
N THR A 73 -18.32 29.84 0.54
CA THR A 73 -17.85 30.30 -0.76
C THR A 73 -17.24 29.18 -1.59
N ILE A 74 -16.35 28.36 -1.01
CA ILE A 74 -15.73 27.23 -1.75
C ILE A 74 -16.73 26.13 -2.07
N THR A 75 -17.71 25.90 -1.20
CA THR A 75 -18.73 24.85 -1.40
C THR A 75 -19.72 25.27 -2.49
N LYS A 76 -20.03 26.56 -2.57
CA LYS A 76 -20.88 27.15 -3.62
C LYS A 76 -20.11 27.50 -4.90
N PHE A 77 -18.78 27.41 -4.88
CA PHE A 77 -17.96 27.80 -6.03
C PHE A 77 -18.33 26.92 -7.24
N PRO A 78 -18.69 27.51 -8.38
CA PRO A 78 -19.12 26.74 -9.53
C PRO A 78 -17.96 25.90 -10.04
N VAL A 79 -18.13 24.58 -10.02
CA VAL A 79 -17.21 23.65 -10.66
C VAL A 79 -17.30 23.89 -12.16
N ARG A 80 -16.33 24.63 -12.71
CA ARG A 80 -16.18 24.78 -14.16
C ARG A 80 -15.75 23.45 -14.73
N THR A 81 -16.70 22.65 -15.20
CA THR A 81 -16.40 21.51 -16.06
C THR A 81 -15.91 22.08 -17.39
N ARG A 82 -14.59 22.16 -17.56
CA ARG A 82 -14.04 22.41 -18.89
C ARG A 82 -14.49 21.25 -19.77
N LYS A 83 -15.21 21.53 -20.86
CA LYS A 83 -15.43 20.55 -21.93
C LYS A 83 -14.07 20.27 -22.57
N CYS A 84 -13.31 19.37 -21.99
CA CYS A 84 -12.09 18.87 -22.60
C CYS A 84 -12.47 17.98 -23.79
N LYS A 85 -11.75 18.14 -24.90
CA LYS A 85 -11.90 17.23 -26.04
C LYS A 85 -11.38 15.86 -25.61
N GLN A 86 -12.15 14.81 -25.88
CA GLN A 86 -11.68 13.43 -25.67
C GLN A 86 -10.42 13.23 -26.51
N ASN A 87 -9.36 12.70 -25.90
CA ASN A 87 -8.11 12.33 -26.56
C ASN A 87 -8.14 10.92 -27.14
N LEU A 88 -9.25 10.20 -26.96
CA LEU A 88 -9.52 8.89 -27.53
C LEU A 88 -10.60 9.02 -28.61
N THR A 89 -10.35 8.41 -29.76
CA THR A 89 -11.33 8.18 -30.82
C THR A 89 -12.45 7.27 -30.32
N ARG A 90 -13.60 7.27 -31.01
CA ARG A 90 -14.72 6.35 -30.67
C ARG A 90 -14.29 4.89 -30.74
N ASN A 91 -13.52 4.53 -31.77
CA ASN A 91 -13.01 3.18 -31.95
C ASN A 91 -12.11 2.74 -30.78
N GLU A 92 -11.26 3.63 -30.26
CA GLU A 92 -10.43 3.33 -29.08
C GLU A 92 -11.27 3.18 -27.81
N GLN A 93 -12.31 4.00 -27.64
CA GLN A 93 -13.23 3.88 -26.50
C GLN A 93 -14.02 2.57 -26.54
N ASP A 94 -14.53 2.20 -27.71
CA ASP A 94 -15.25 0.95 -27.94
C ASP A 94 -14.31 -0.25 -27.74
N ALA A 95 -13.05 -0.16 -28.20
CA ALA A 95 -12.03 -1.19 -27.95
C ALA A 95 -11.70 -1.34 -26.46
N LEU A 96 -11.50 -0.23 -25.73
CA LEU A 96 -11.27 -0.26 -24.28
C LEU A 96 -12.47 -0.84 -23.52
N LYS A 97 -13.68 -0.50 -23.94
CA LYS A 97 -14.90 -1.06 -23.37
C LYS A 97 -14.98 -2.57 -23.63
N SER A 98 -14.71 -2.99 -24.87
CA SER A 98 -14.67 -4.42 -25.23
C SER A 98 -13.62 -5.19 -24.42
N LEU A 99 -12.43 -4.63 -24.20
CA LEU A 99 -11.38 -5.27 -23.40
C LEU A 99 -11.75 -5.32 -21.91
N LYS A 100 -12.44 -4.30 -21.40
CA LYS A 100 -12.89 -4.26 -20.00
C LYS A 100 -14.00 -5.26 -19.71
N ASP A 101 -14.88 -5.48 -20.68
CA ASP A 101 -16.07 -6.33 -20.56
C ASP A 101 -15.79 -7.80 -20.99
N ASP A 102 -14.56 -8.13 -21.40
CA ASP A 102 -14.14 -9.48 -21.81
C ASP A 102 -13.63 -10.31 -20.61
N ASP A 103 -14.44 -11.26 -20.16
CA ASP A 103 -14.14 -12.16 -19.04
C ASP A 103 -13.05 -13.22 -19.35
N TYR A 104 -12.72 -13.44 -20.63
CA TYR A 104 -11.73 -14.44 -21.05
C TYR A 104 -10.30 -13.92 -20.98
N ILE A 105 -10.11 -12.60 -20.82
CA ILE A 105 -8.80 -11.98 -20.67
C ILE A 105 -8.60 -11.41 -19.26
N ILE A 106 -7.35 -11.39 -18.82
CA ILE A 106 -6.93 -10.67 -17.63
C ILE A 106 -5.79 -9.73 -17.99
N ILE A 107 -5.92 -8.49 -17.54
CA ILE A 107 -4.92 -7.44 -17.72
C ILE A 107 -4.22 -7.22 -16.38
N LYS A 108 -2.90 -7.40 -16.36
CA LYS A 108 -2.05 -7.22 -15.17
C LYS A 108 -0.83 -6.38 -15.50
N GLU A 109 -0.34 -5.66 -14.50
CA GLU A 109 1.00 -5.08 -14.55
C GLU A 109 2.05 -6.19 -14.36
N GLY A 110 3.17 -6.04 -15.06
CA GLY A 110 4.33 -6.90 -14.90
C GLY A 110 5.04 -6.64 -13.58
N ASP A 111 5.64 -7.70 -13.06
CA ASP A 111 6.35 -7.70 -11.79
C ASP A 111 7.52 -6.68 -11.70
N LYS A 112 8.12 -6.38 -12.85
CA LYS A 112 9.20 -5.40 -13.04
C LYS A 112 9.03 -4.69 -14.38
N GLY A 113 9.47 -3.45 -14.46
CA GLY A 113 9.56 -2.69 -15.72
C GLY A 113 8.24 -2.09 -16.22
N GLY A 114 7.16 -2.13 -15.43
CA GLY A 114 5.90 -1.43 -15.73
C GLY A 114 5.17 -1.94 -16.98
N ALA A 115 5.51 -3.14 -17.46
CA ALA A 115 4.88 -3.70 -18.67
C ALA A 115 3.41 -4.02 -18.43
N ILE A 116 2.55 -3.78 -19.43
CA ILE A 116 1.15 -4.24 -19.40
C ILE A 116 1.10 -5.63 -20.01
N ILE A 117 0.45 -6.55 -19.31
CA ILE A 117 0.37 -7.95 -19.66
C ILE A 117 -1.09 -8.33 -19.85
N ILE A 118 -1.41 -8.84 -21.03
CA ILE A 118 -2.72 -9.42 -21.34
C ILE A 118 -2.53 -10.93 -21.46
N MET A 119 -3.34 -11.73 -20.76
CA MET A 119 -3.29 -13.18 -20.83
C MET A 119 -4.70 -13.79 -20.68
N ASP A 120 -4.85 -15.06 -21.04
CA ASP A 120 -6.11 -15.76 -20.84
C ASP A 120 -6.42 -15.91 -19.33
N THR A 121 -7.68 -15.71 -18.95
CA THR A 121 -8.15 -15.82 -17.56
C THR A 121 -7.95 -17.22 -17.00
N ASP A 122 -8.12 -18.27 -17.80
CA ASP A 122 -7.92 -19.67 -17.40
C ASP A 122 -6.43 -19.98 -17.17
N PHE A 123 -5.54 -19.53 -18.06
CA PHE A 123 -4.10 -19.69 -17.91
C PHE A 123 -3.56 -18.98 -16.66
N TYR A 124 -4.07 -17.78 -16.37
CA TYR A 124 -3.74 -17.08 -15.13
C TYR A 124 -4.18 -17.87 -13.89
N LYS A 125 -5.41 -18.39 -13.88
CA LYS A 125 -5.93 -19.24 -12.79
C LYS A 125 -5.10 -20.50 -12.62
N GLU A 126 -4.70 -21.14 -13.70
CA GLU A 126 -3.80 -22.31 -13.69
C GLU A 126 -2.48 -21.97 -12.98
N LYS A 127 -1.82 -20.86 -13.36
CA LYS A 127 -0.56 -20.43 -12.72
C LYS A 127 -0.70 -20.06 -11.25
N VAL A 128 -1.84 -19.50 -10.87
CA VAL A 128 -2.17 -19.26 -9.45
C VAL A 128 -2.31 -20.58 -8.70
N LEU A 129 -3.04 -21.55 -9.25
CA LEU A 129 -3.25 -22.85 -8.61
C LEU A 129 -1.97 -23.68 -8.55
N GLU A 130 -1.13 -23.66 -9.60
CA GLU A 130 0.21 -24.27 -9.60
C GLU A 130 1.02 -23.82 -8.39
N GLN A 131 0.95 -22.51 -8.06
CA GLN A 131 1.65 -21.96 -6.91
C GLN A 131 0.98 -22.30 -5.57
N LEU A 132 -0.36 -22.23 -5.46
CA LEU A 132 -1.06 -22.46 -4.19
C LEU A 132 -1.14 -23.94 -3.80
N ASN A 133 -0.99 -24.85 -4.76
CA ASN A 133 -0.94 -26.29 -4.54
C ASN A 133 0.47 -26.80 -4.24
N ASP A 134 1.46 -25.92 -4.14
CA ASP A 134 2.81 -26.29 -3.72
C ASP A 134 2.84 -26.59 -2.21
N GLU A 135 2.80 -27.88 -1.87
CA GLU A 135 2.78 -28.38 -0.49
C GLU A 135 4.11 -28.21 0.25
N GLU A 136 5.20 -27.85 -0.44
CA GLU A 136 6.48 -27.51 0.20
C GLU A 136 6.36 -26.20 0.97
N TYR A 137 5.63 -25.22 0.41
CA TYR A 137 5.52 -23.87 0.96
C TYR A 137 4.13 -23.55 1.53
N TYR A 138 3.07 -24.21 1.07
CA TYR A 138 1.69 -23.90 1.44
C TYR A 138 0.98 -25.10 2.06
N LYS A 139 0.18 -24.83 3.09
CA LYS A 139 -0.71 -25.81 3.72
C LYS A 139 -2.14 -25.33 3.62
N LYS A 140 -3.03 -26.16 3.07
CA LYS A 140 -4.46 -25.88 3.02
C LYS A 140 -5.05 -25.86 4.43
N VAL A 141 -5.73 -24.77 4.78
CA VAL A 141 -6.41 -24.59 6.07
C VAL A 141 -7.91 -24.71 5.85
N THR A 142 -8.59 -25.56 6.63
CA THR A 142 -10.04 -25.80 6.54
C THR A 142 -10.86 -24.84 7.40
N ASN A 143 -10.30 -24.32 8.50
CA ASN A 143 -11.01 -23.48 9.48
C ASN A 143 -10.27 -22.17 9.75
N ASN A 144 -10.81 -21.05 9.25
CA ASN A 144 -10.34 -19.69 9.54
C ASN A 144 -10.90 -19.02 10.84
N PRO A 145 -11.99 -19.47 11.50
CA PRO A 145 -12.62 -18.69 12.59
C PRO A 145 -11.83 -18.66 13.91
N GLU A 146 -10.82 -19.52 14.09
CA GLU A 146 -10.02 -19.54 15.33
C GLU A 146 -9.21 -18.25 15.54
N ASN A 147 -8.80 -17.59 14.45
CA ASN A 147 -7.88 -16.46 14.54
C ASN A 147 -8.56 -15.22 15.16
N ALA A 148 -9.87 -15.03 14.93
CA ALA A 148 -10.59 -13.88 15.48
C ALA A 148 -10.77 -14.03 16.98
N THR A 149 -11.13 -15.24 17.42
CA THR A 149 -11.24 -15.59 18.84
C THR A 149 -9.90 -15.49 19.55
N LYS A 150 -8.81 -15.99 18.94
CA LYS A 150 -7.44 -15.86 19.49
C LYS A 150 -7.02 -14.40 19.63
N LYS A 151 -7.26 -13.57 18.60
CA LYS A 151 -6.97 -12.13 18.64
C LYS A 151 -7.73 -11.43 19.77
N ASN A 152 -9.04 -11.65 19.86
CA ASN A 152 -9.87 -10.99 20.87
C ASN A 152 -9.52 -11.45 22.29
N LYS A 153 -9.15 -12.73 22.46
CA LYS A 153 -8.63 -13.24 23.73
C LYS A 153 -7.32 -12.55 24.10
N LEU A 154 -6.38 -12.47 23.15
CA LEU A 154 -5.10 -11.78 23.36
C LEU A 154 -5.32 -10.32 23.80
N ILE A 155 -6.22 -9.58 23.15
CA ILE A 155 -6.50 -8.19 23.51
C ILE A 155 -7.05 -8.10 24.94
N LYS A 156 -7.96 -9.01 25.32
CA LYS A 156 -8.50 -9.08 26.69
C LYS A 156 -7.43 -9.39 27.74
N ASP A 157 -6.46 -10.23 27.41
CA ASP A 157 -5.37 -10.59 28.33
C ASP A 157 -4.46 -9.37 28.65
N TYR A 158 -4.45 -8.35 27.78
CA TYR A 158 -3.65 -7.12 27.93
C TYR A 158 -4.50 -5.84 28.08
N ASP A 159 -5.79 -5.96 28.41
CA ASP A 159 -6.74 -4.84 28.50
C ASP A 159 -6.26 -3.71 29.44
N GLN A 160 -5.60 -4.08 30.54
CA GLN A 160 -5.04 -3.15 31.52
C GLN A 160 -3.93 -2.24 30.99
N CYS A 161 -3.30 -2.61 29.86
CA CYS A 161 -2.21 -1.87 29.25
C CYS A 161 -2.65 -1.06 28.01
N LEU A 162 -3.93 -1.14 27.63
CA LEU A 162 -4.47 -0.50 26.44
C LEU A 162 -5.47 0.59 26.82
N THR A 163 -5.57 1.63 26.00
CA THR A 163 -6.65 2.61 26.14
C THR A 163 -7.94 2.08 25.53
N GLU A 164 -9.09 2.61 25.97
CA GLU A 164 -10.40 2.29 25.38
C GLU A 164 -10.43 2.53 23.85
N LYS A 165 -9.73 3.56 23.37
CA LYS A 165 -9.66 3.88 21.94
C LYS A 165 -8.79 2.91 21.16
N GLU A 166 -7.75 2.37 21.78
CA GLU A 166 -6.90 1.34 21.19
C GLU A 166 -7.64 0.00 21.11
N ILE A 167 -8.34 -0.38 22.18
CA ILE A 167 -9.21 -1.57 22.20
C ILE A 167 -10.28 -1.46 21.12
N ALA A 168 -10.98 -0.32 21.05
CA ALA A 168 -11.97 -0.07 19.99
C ALA A 168 -11.33 -0.12 18.59
N TYR A 169 -10.11 0.39 18.42
CA TYR A 169 -9.41 0.27 17.13
C TYR A 169 -9.11 -1.19 16.76
N LEU A 170 -8.72 -2.03 17.72
CA LEU A 170 -8.33 -3.42 17.50
C LEU A 170 -9.53 -4.37 17.35
N CYS A 171 -10.67 -4.04 17.96
CA CYS A 171 -11.86 -4.88 18.03
C CYS A 171 -13.03 -4.37 17.17
N ASP A 172 -13.26 -3.06 17.12
CA ASP A 172 -14.46 -2.47 16.48
C ASP A 172 -14.21 -2.17 15.01
N PHE A 173 -14.10 -3.25 14.23
CA PHE A 173 -14.14 -3.18 12.78
C PHE A 173 -14.62 -4.49 12.18
N ASP A 174 -15.11 -4.38 10.95
CA ASP A 174 -15.51 -5.53 10.15
C ASP A 174 -14.31 -6.04 9.34
N PRO A 175 -13.69 -7.18 9.71
CA PRO A 175 -12.54 -7.70 9.01
C PRO A 175 -12.95 -8.28 7.65
N LYS A 176 -12.15 -8.01 6.62
CA LYS A 176 -12.34 -8.56 5.28
C LYS A 176 -11.32 -9.64 4.97
N GLU A 177 -11.73 -10.59 4.16
CA GLU A 177 -10.81 -11.57 3.61
C GLU A 177 -9.73 -10.88 2.76
N SER A 178 -8.52 -11.42 2.81
CA SER A 178 -7.42 -10.88 2.01
C SER A 178 -7.54 -11.38 0.57
N ASN A 179 -7.40 -10.48 -0.39
CA ASN A 179 -7.43 -10.82 -1.80
C ASN A 179 -6.07 -11.35 -2.24
N PHE A 180 -6.06 -12.47 -2.95
CA PHE A 180 -4.87 -13.01 -3.58
C PHE A 180 -4.83 -12.64 -5.06
N TYR A 181 -3.68 -12.19 -5.55
CA TYR A 181 -3.40 -12.08 -6.97
C TYR A 181 -1.89 -12.22 -7.24
N GLY A 182 -1.54 -12.59 -8.46
CA GLY A 182 -0.15 -12.73 -8.91
C GLY A 182 0.24 -11.65 -9.91
N LEU A 183 1.45 -11.10 -9.77
CA LEU A 183 2.07 -10.25 -10.79
C LEU A 183 2.98 -11.10 -11.69
N PRO A 184 2.83 -11.11 -13.02
CA PRO A 184 3.62 -11.99 -13.87
C PRO A 184 5.10 -11.57 -13.94
N LYS A 185 6.01 -12.50 -13.64
CA LYS A 185 7.46 -12.30 -13.67
C LYS A 185 8.04 -12.53 -15.06
N VAL A 186 7.62 -11.71 -16.03
CA VAL A 186 8.05 -11.84 -17.44
C VAL A 186 9.57 -11.83 -17.62
N HIS A 187 10.27 -11.07 -16.79
CA HIS A 187 11.73 -10.97 -16.79
C HIS A 187 12.45 -12.25 -16.32
N LYS A 188 11.72 -13.26 -15.81
CA LYS A 188 12.27 -14.57 -15.41
C LYS A 188 11.92 -15.70 -16.37
N SER A 189 11.03 -15.49 -17.35
CA SER A 189 10.67 -16.49 -18.35
C SER A 189 11.66 -16.45 -19.51
N ALA A 190 12.36 -17.56 -19.74
CA ALA A 190 13.23 -17.74 -20.89
C ALA A 190 12.43 -17.76 -22.20
N GLN A 191 11.23 -18.34 -22.19
CA GLN A 191 10.36 -18.35 -23.38
C GLN A 191 10.00 -16.94 -23.82
N ILE A 192 9.52 -16.10 -22.88
CA ILE A 192 9.20 -14.70 -23.17
C ILE A 192 10.45 -13.93 -23.60
N GLN A 193 11.59 -14.11 -22.91
CA GLN A 193 12.84 -13.43 -23.28
C GLN A 193 13.31 -13.76 -24.70
N ASN A 194 13.21 -15.02 -25.12
CA ASN A 194 13.54 -15.43 -26.49
C ASN A 194 12.56 -14.81 -27.48
N THR A 195 11.25 -14.86 -27.20
CA THR A 195 10.24 -14.23 -28.06
C THR A 195 10.46 -12.72 -28.21
N VAL A 196 10.87 -12.02 -27.14
CA VAL A 196 11.20 -10.58 -27.19
C VAL A 196 12.37 -10.32 -28.13
N ARG A 197 13.42 -11.15 -28.08
CA ARG A 197 14.58 -11.04 -28.99
C ARG A 197 14.19 -11.31 -30.43
N ASP A 198 13.33 -12.31 -30.67
CA ASP A 198 12.94 -12.74 -32.01
C ASP A 198 11.98 -11.76 -32.69
N GLN A 199 10.96 -11.27 -31.96
CA GLN A 199 9.95 -10.39 -32.54
C GLN A 199 10.37 -8.93 -32.57
N ASN A 200 11.19 -8.47 -31.61
CA ASN A 200 11.72 -7.11 -31.51
C ASN A 200 10.70 -6.01 -31.87
N ASN A 201 9.53 -6.04 -31.23
CA ASN A 201 8.39 -5.17 -31.53
C ASN A 201 7.88 -4.47 -30.27
N VAL A 202 7.05 -3.42 -30.44
CA VAL A 202 6.45 -2.64 -29.35
C VAL A 202 5.64 -3.50 -28.40
N TYR A 203 5.04 -4.56 -28.95
CA TYR A 203 4.38 -5.61 -28.20
C TYR A 203 4.94 -6.97 -28.64
N VAL A 204 5.00 -7.90 -27.70
CA VAL A 204 5.48 -9.27 -27.94
C VAL A 204 4.36 -10.25 -27.66
N GLU A 205 4.14 -11.19 -28.56
CA GLU A 205 3.12 -12.22 -28.49
C GLU A 205 3.73 -13.60 -28.23
N THR A 206 3.35 -14.26 -27.14
CA THR A 206 3.70 -15.67 -26.90
C THR A 206 2.49 -16.49 -26.49
N PHE A 207 2.52 -17.80 -26.73
CA PHE A 207 1.43 -18.70 -26.38
C PHE A 207 1.73 -19.40 -25.06
N ARG A 208 0.93 -19.10 -24.02
CA ARG A 208 0.92 -19.76 -22.70
C ARG A 208 2.31 -20.22 -22.21
N PRO A 209 3.21 -19.27 -21.91
CA PRO A 209 4.60 -19.58 -21.57
C PRO A 209 4.67 -20.44 -20.30
N ALA A 210 5.12 -21.68 -20.43
CA ALA A 210 5.05 -22.67 -19.35
C ALA A 210 5.91 -22.29 -18.14
N ASP A 211 7.04 -21.62 -18.39
CA ASP A 211 8.01 -21.15 -17.39
C ASP A 211 7.62 -19.82 -16.74
N LEU A 212 6.47 -19.23 -17.08
CA LEU A 212 5.98 -18.03 -16.43
C LEU A 212 5.64 -18.31 -14.97
N LYS A 213 6.28 -17.57 -14.06
CA LYS A 213 5.98 -17.57 -12.64
C LYS A 213 5.30 -16.26 -12.24
N LEU A 214 4.48 -16.31 -11.20
CA LEU A 214 3.83 -15.15 -10.61
C LEU A 214 4.58 -14.70 -9.34
N ARG A 215 4.56 -13.41 -9.03
CA ARG A 215 4.83 -12.91 -7.67
C ARG A 215 3.50 -12.90 -6.92
N PRO A 216 3.34 -13.72 -5.87
CA PRO A 216 2.11 -13.72 -5.09
C PRO A 216 1.98 -12.40 -4.33
N ILE A 217 0.79 -11.82 -4.35
CA ILE A 217 0.42 -10.65 -3.57
C ILE A 217 -0.83 -10.99 -2.76
N ILE A 218 -0.74 -10.81 -1.45
CA ILE A 218 -1.86 -10.94 -0.52
C ILE A 218 -2.23 -9.53 -0.07
N ALA A 219 -3.32 -9.00 -0.62
CA ALA A 219 -3.83 -7.68 -0.28
C ALA A 219 -4.90 -7.80 0.82
N GLY A 220 -4.53 -7.43 2.05
CA GLY A 220 -5.41 -7.45 3.21
C GLY A 220 -5.53 -6.10 3.92
N PRO A 221 -6.03 -5.03 3.26
CA PRO A 221 -6.07 -3.68 3.85
C PRO A 221 -6.94 -3.59 5.11
N GLU A 222 -7.91 -4.50 5.25
CA GLU A 222 -8.81 -4.60 6.41
C GLU A 222 -8.84 -6.04 6.94
N SER A 223 -7.72 -6.77 6.80
CA SER A 223 -7.66 -8.15 7.28
C SER A 223 -7.70 -8.21 8.81
N LEU A 224 -8.06 -9.39 9.32
CA LEU A 224 -8.26 -9.65 10.74
C LEU A 224 -7.09 -9.19 11.63
N THR A 225 -5.84 -9.37 11.15
CA THR A 225 -4.61 -9.04 11.88
C THR A 225 -4.00 -7.71 11.46
N GLN A 226 -4.52 -7.03 10.44
CA GLN A 226 -3.94 -5.81 9.88
C GLN A 226 -3.81 -4.70 10.93
N ARG A 227 -4.87 -4.45 11.71
CA ARG A 227 -4.87 -3.39 12.74
C ARG A 227 -3.94 -3.70 13.91
N LEU A 228 -3.87 -4.97 14.32
CA LEU A 228 -2.93 -5.42 15.34
C LEU A 228 -1.49 -5.28 14.85
N SER A 229 -1.20 -5.69 13.61
CA SER A 229 0.10 -5.51 12.99
C SER A 229 0.47 -4.03 12.89
N HIS A 230 -0.49 -3.15 12.56
CA HIS A 230 -0.25 -1.71 12.53
C HIS A 230 0.10 -1.16 13.91
N PHE A 231 -0.64 -1.57 14.95
CA PHE A 231 -0.39 -1.15 16.32
C PHE A 231 1.00 -1.58 16.80
N ILE A 232 1.38 -2.85 16.58
CA ILE A 232 2.71 -3.38 16.93
C ILE A 232 3.81 -2.67 16.15
N ASP A 233 3.61 -2.43 14.85
CA ASP A 233 4.56 -1.70 14.00
C ASP A 233 4.81 -0.28 14.52
N LEU A 234 3.78 0.42 15.01
CA LEU A 234 3.97 1.72 15.65
C LEU A 234 4.84 1.60 16.90
N ILE A 235 4.62 0.62 17.77
CA ILE A 235 5.44 0.41 18.98
C ILE A 235 6.90 0.15 18.59
N ILE A 236 7.14 -0.79 17.67
CA ILE A 236 8.49 -1.15 17.23
C ILE A 236 9.21 0.03 16.57
N LYS A 237 8.51 0.80 15.74
CA LYS A 237 9.08 1.99 15.06
C LYS A 237 9.63 3.05 16.01
N HIS A 238 9.10 3.18 17.22
CA HIS A 238 9.66 4.09 18.22
C HIS A 238 11.00 3.61 18.78
N LEU A 239 11.24 2.30 18.72
CA LEU A 239 12.47 1.68 19.21
C LEU A 239 13.57 1.71 18.15
N CYS A 240 13.23 1.63 16.87
CA CYS A 240 14.19 1.56 15.77
C CYS A 240 15.28 2.67 15.77
N PRO A 241 14.98 3.96 16.04
CA PRO A 241 16.01 5.00 16.10
C PRO A 241 17.05 4.81 17.22
N SER A 242 16.82 3.87 18.14
CA SER A 242 17.80 3.53 19.18
C SER A 242 18.84 2.50 18.71
N ILE A 243 18.66 1.91 17.53
CA ILE A 243 19.60 0.96 16.94
C ILE A 243 20.83 1.76 16.42
N PRO A 244 22.07 1.27 16.62
CA PRO A 244 23.28 2.01 16.24
C PRO A 244 23.34 2.44 14.77
N ILE A 245 22.79 1.61 13.87
CA ILE A 245 22.68 1.90 12.45
C ILE A 245 21.20 1.80 12.09
N TYR A 246 20.57 2.95 11.90
CA TYR A 246 19.18 3.07 11.46
C TYR A 246 19.13 4.06 10.32
N ILE A 247 18.83 3.57 9.11
CA ILE A 247 18.80 4.38 7.89
C ILE A 247 17.35 4.48 7.43
N ILE A 248 16.84 5.71 7.35
CA ILE A 248 15.42 5.99 7.07
C ILE A 248 15.16 6.04 5.57
N ASP A 249 16.06 6.64 4.81
CA ASP A 249 15.87 6.87 3.38
C ASP A 249 17.18 6.89 2.58
N ASN A 250 17.03 7.04 1.25
CA ASN A 250 18.16 7.05 0.32
C ASN A 250 19.11 8.23 0.55
N MET A 251 18.61 9.38 1.02
CA MET A 251 19.46 10.55 1.26
C MET A 251 20.31 10.33 2.52
N GLU A 252 19.71 9.79 3.58
CA GLU A 252 20.42 9.40 4.78
C GLU A 252 21.45 8.30 4.49
N PHE A 253 21.10 7.32 3.65
CA PHE A 253 22.05 6.32 3.17
C PHE A 253 23.25 6.95 2.46
N LEU A 254 23.01 7.87 1.51
CA LEU A 254 24.08 8.57 0.80
C LEU A 254 24.95 9.40 1.76
N ASN A 255 24.37 9.99 2.80
CA ASN A 255 25.11 10.72 3.83
C ASN A 255 25.94 9.80 4.74
N HIS A 256 25.55 8.52 4.89
CA HIS A 256 26.33 7.52 5.64
C HIS A 256 27.50 6.95 4.82
N ILE A 257 27.45 7.03 3.49
CA ILE A 257 28.56 6.61 2.64
C ILE A 257 29.68 7.65 2.76
N PRO A 258 30.92 7.24 3.08
CA PRO A 258 32.05 8.16 3.12
C PRO A 258 32.33 8.71 1.72
N ALA A 259 32.65 10.01 1.64
CA ALA A 259 32.96 10.68 0.37
C ALA A 259 34.18 10.08 -0.36
N ILE A 260 35.09 9.46 0.39
CA ILE A 260 36.29 8.79 -0.12
C ILE A 260 36.35 7.41 0.53
N VAL A 261 36.52 6.39 -0.30
CA VAL A 261 36.79 5.01 0.13
C VAL A 261 38.18 4.59 -0.36
N PRO A 262 38.88 3.70 0.35
CA PRO A 262 40.13 3.11 -0.13
C PRO A 262 39.97 2.44 -1.51
N GLU A 263 41.01 2.42 -2.33
CA GLU A 263 40.96 1.86 -3.70
C GLU A 263 40.53 0.38 -3.73
N GLU A 264 40.84 -0.39 -2.68
CA GLU A 264 40.49 -1.82 -2.57
C GLU A 264 39.06 -2.06 -2.04
N THR A 265 38.22 -1.02 -1.96
CA THR A 265 36.86 -1.16 -1.44
C THR A 265 35.94 -1.84 -2.45
N LEU A 266 35.32 -2.94 -2.03
CA LEU A 266 34.29 -3.63 -2.79
C LEU A 266 32.90 -3.13 -2.40
N LEU A 267 32.19 -2.56 -3.37
CA LEU A 267 30.75 -2.31 -3.23
C LEU A 267 29.99 -3.57 -3.62
N THR A 268 29.52 -4.31 -2.61
CA THR A 268 28.76 -5.54 -2.83
C THR A 268 27.27 -5.27 -2.67
N SER A 269 26.47 -5.79 -3.61
CA SER A 269 25.02 -5.84 -3.50
C SER A 269 24.58 -7.31 -3.49
N PHE A 270 23.69 -7.66 -2.57
CA PHE A 270 23.16 -9.01 -2.42
C PHE A 270 21.69 -9.03 -2.86
N ASP A 271 21.37 -9.81 -3.88
CA ASP A 271 19.97 -10.06 -4.28
C ASP A 271 19.41 -11.19 -3.40
N VAL A 272 18.49 -10.86 -2.50
CA VAL A 272 17.88 -11.85 -1.60
C VAL A 272 16.84 -12.64 -2.39
N THR A 273 17.06 -13.95 -2.53
CA THR A 273 16.19 -14.85 -3.32
C THR A 273 14.84 -15.11 -2.66
N SER A 274 14.81 -15.21 -1.32
CA SER A 274 13.63 -15.61 -0.54
C SER A 274 13.61 -14.95 0.84
N LEU A 275 13.33 -13.64 0.90
CA LEU A 275 13.38 -12.88 2.15
C LEU A 275 12.35 -13.39 3.17
N TYR A 276 11.06 -13.36 2.82
CA TYR A 276 9.97 -13.59 3.78
C TYR A 276 9.89 -15.02 4.34
N THR A 277 10.28 -16.03 3.57
CA THR A 277 10.25 -17.43 4.01
C THR A 277 11.47 -17.83 4.85
N ASN A 278 12.52 -16.98 4.88
CA ASN A 278 13.76 -17.26 5.60
C ASN A 278 14.04 -16.26 6.72
N ILE A 279 13.03 -15.51 7.20
CA ILE A 279 13.21 -14.63 8.35
C ILE A 279 13.19 -15.47 9.63
N PRO A 280 14.29 -15.56 10.39
CA PRO A 280 14.32 -16.31 11.64
C PRO A 280 13.50 -15.59 12.72
N HIS A 281 12.25 -16.02 12.90
CA HIS A 281 11.31 -15.37 13.82
C HIS A 281 11.85 -15.32 15.26
N ASP A 282 12.56 -16.34 15.72
CA ASP A 282 13.13 -16.38 17.08
C ASP A 282 14.20 -15.30 17.30
N LEU A 283 15.04 -15.04 16.29
CA LEU A 283 16.03 -13.95 16.34
C LEU A 283 15.32 -12.59 16.34
N GLY A 284 14.27 -12.43 15.52
CA GLY A 284 13.45 -11.22 15.51
C GLY A 284 12.81 -10.95 16.87
N LEU A 285 12.20 -11.97 17.49
CA LEU A 285 11.62 -11.87 18.82
C LEU A 285 12.68 -11.55 19.89
N THR A 286 13.85 -12.15 19.79
CA THR A 286 14.98 -11.89 20.71
C THR A 286 15.46 -10.45 20.60
N ALA A 287 15.65 -9.95 19.37
CA ALA A 287 16.05 -8.57 19.13
C ALA A 287 15.01 -7.56 19.66
N VAL A 288 13.71 -7.83 19.43
CA VAL A 288 12.64 -6.97 19.96
C VAL A 288 12.62 -6.97 21.49
N LYS A 289 12.74 -8.14 22.13
CA LYS A 289 12.83 -8.23 23.60
C LYS A 289 14.00 -7.43 24.15
N TYR A 290 15.19 -7.63 23.58
CA TYR A 290 16.39 -6.89 23.95
C TYR A 290 16.18 -5.37 23.85
N LEU A 291 15.62 -4.87 22.74
CA LEU A 291 15.34 -3.45 22.56
C LEU A 291 14.31 -2.89 23.56
N ILE A 292 13.27 -3.67 23.88
CA ILE A 292 12.25 -3.29 24.86
C ILE A 292 12.85 -3.19 26.26
N GLU A 293 13.71 -4.14 26.64
CA GLU A 293 14.39 -4.17 27.94
C GLU A 293 15.41 -3.02 28.05
N GLU A 294 16.26 -2.82 27.03
CA GLU A 294 17.29 -1.78 27.02
C GLU A 294 16.70 -0.36 27.02
N LYS A 295 15.51 -0.17 26.42
CA LYS A 295 14.87 1.15 26.25
C LYS A 295 13.56 1.28 27.01
N ARG A 296 13.37 0.51 28.07
CA ARG A 296 12.14 0.51 28.88
C ARG A 296 11.74 1.91 29.34
N ASP A 297 12.70 2.72 29.77
CA ASP A 297 12.46 4.10 30.20
C ASP A 297 11.85 4.99 29.09
N LYS A 298 12.22 4.78 27.82
CA LYS A 298 11.64 5.53 26.69
C LYS A 298 10.20 5.13 26.41
N ILE A 299 9.85 3.87 26.70
CA ILE A 299 8.50 3.34 26.55
C ILE A 299 7.61 3.91 27.66
N ASP A 300 8.09 3.85 28.91
CA ASP A 300 7.32 4.24 30.10
C ASP A 300 7.14 5.77 30.21
N ASN A 301 8.07 6.57 29.66
CA ASN A 301 7.92 8.04 29.55
C ASN A 301 6.97 8.49 28.42
N GLY A 302 6.32 7.55 27.74
CA GLY A 302 5.27 7.78 26.76
C GLY A 302 5.79 7.81 25.32
N MET A 303 5.30 6.87 24.52
CA MET A 303 5.44 6.92 23.06
C MET A 303 4.52 8.01 22.50
N LYS A 304 5.09 9.08 21.92
CA LYS A 304 4.31 10.10 21.22
C LYS A 304 3.92 9.57 19.85
N PRO A 305 2.69 9.72 19.36
CA PRO A 305 2.34 9.32 18.01
C PRO A 305 3.39 9.82 17.01
N ILE A 306 4.05 8.91 16.29
CA ILE A 306 4.97 9.31 15.22
C ILE A 306 4.13 10.12 14.25
N GLU A 307 4.40 11.43 14.16
CA GLU A 307 3.81 12.25 13.12
C GLU A 307 4.16 11.58 11.81
N ARG A 308 3.14 11.07 11.11
CA ARG A 308 3.31 10.60 9.74
C ARG A 308 3.73 11.82 8.94
N ARG A 309 5.04 12.01 8.76
CA ARG A 309 5.62 12.98 7.82
C ARG A 309 5.23 12.70 6.35
N TRP A 310 4.36 11.70 6.13
CA TRP A 310 3.94 11.15 4.85
C TRP A 310 2.52 11.52 4.40
N ASN A 311 1.99 12.68 4.82
CA ASN A 311 0.75 13.23 4.22
C ASN A 311 1.01 14.19 3.04
N VAL A 312 2.24 14.30 2.53
CA VAL A 312 2.56 15.18 1.39
C VAL A 312 2.81 14.42 0.08
N ILE A 313 2.96 13.09 0.08
CA ILE A 313 3.39 12.37 -1.13
C ILE A 313 2.22 11.72 -1.91
N SER A 314 1.00 11.73 -1.40
CA SER A 314 -0.17 11.33 -2.21
C SER A 314 -0.67 12.43 -3.17
N LEU A 315 0.04 13.56 -3.30
CA LEU A 315 -0.31 14.67 -4.20
C LEU A 315 0.84 15.11 -5.14
N GLN A 316 1.96 14.37 -5.19
CA GLN A 316 3.08 14.69 -6.09
C GLN A 316 3.50 13.56 -7.04
N ARG A 317 2.66 12.53 -7.22
CA ARG A 317 2.89 11.49 -8.24
C ARG A 317 2.17 11.75 -9.59
N SER A 318 1.76 12.99 -9.87
CA SER A 318 1.17 13.37 -11.15
C SER A 318 2.05 14.28 -12.03
N ASP A 319 3.11 14.89 -11.50
CA ASP A 319 3.87 15.90 -12.25
C ASP A 319 5.38 15.75 -12.01
N GLN A 320 5.94 14.64 -12.49
CA GLN A 320 7.32 14.49 -12.97
C GLN A 320 7.53 13.00 -13.24
N TYR A 321 7.42 12.60 -14.50
CA TYR A 321 8.29 11.69 -15.27
C TYR A 321 7.69 11.49 -16.66
#